data_AF-A0AAF1KSZ2-F1
#
_entry.id   AF-A0AAF1KSZ2-F1
#
_cell.length_a   1.000
_cell.length_b   1.000
_cell.length_c   1.000
_cell.angle_alpha   90.00
_cell.angle_beta   90.00
_cell.angle_gamma   90.00
#
_symmetry.space_group_name_H-M   'P 1'
#
loop_
_entity.id
_entity.type
_entity.pdbx_description
1 polymer ?
#
loop_
_entity_poly.entity_id
_entity_poly.type
_entity_poly.pdbx_seq_one_letter_code
_entity_poly.pdbx_strand_id
1 'polypeptide(L)' 'MPYFLVSHTALVEADDEATAAAKVYGEICDKDNITFTVTADENVTTKITIPTRTST' A
#
# COMPACT_ATOMS: atom_id res chain seq x y z
N MET A 1 -9.05 -5.97 -21.91
CA MET A 1 -8.93 -5.10 -20.72
C MET A 1 -7.72 -5.59 -19.93
N PRO A 2 -6.76 -4.72 -19.55
CA PRO A 2 -5.60 -5.14 -18.78
C PRO A 2 -5.96 -5.43 -17.32
N TYR A 3 -5.28 -6.40 -16.70
CA TYR A 3 -5.39 -6.72 -15.28
C TYR A 3 -4.13 -6.26 -14.55
N PHE A 4 -4.29 -5.74 -13.34
CA PHE A 4 -3.19 -5.23 -12.52
C PHE A 4 -3.25 -5.84 -11.12
N LEU A 5 -2.13 -6.36 -10.64
CA LEU A 5 -1.97 -6.75 -9.24
C LEU A 5 -1.37 -5.56 -8.48
N VAL A 6 -2.15 -4.99 -7.56
CA VAL A 6 -1.71 -3.86 -6.73
C VAL A 6 -1.42 -4.36 -5.32
N SER A 7 -0.20 -4.17 -4.85
CA SER A 7 0.23 -4.57 -3.51
C SER A 7 0.88 -3.43 -2.76
N HIS A 8 0.52 -3.29 -1.48
CA HIS A 8 1.22 -2.46 -0.51
C HIS A 8 1.91 -3.40 0.48
N THR A 9 3.23 -3.41 0.49
CA THR A 9 4.01 -4.32 1.33
C THR A 9 4.54 -3.54 2.55
N ALA A 10 3.89 -3.73 3.69
CA ALA A 10 4.40 -3.28 4.99
C ALA A 10 4.60 -4.52 5.86
N LEU A 11 5.86 -4.76 6.27
CA LEU A 11 6.17 -5.74 7.30
C LEU A 11 6.14 -5.00 8.64
N VAL A 12 5.14 -5.30 9.46
CA VAL A 12 4.98 -4.73 10.79
C VAL A 12 5.02 -5.82 11.84
N GLU A 13 5.69 -5.54 12.95
CA GLU A 13 5.69 -6.42 14.11
C GLU A 13 4.45 -6.14 14.97
N ALA A 14 3.68 -7.17 15.28
CA ALA A 14 2.49 -7.09 16.10
C ALA A 14 2.19 -8.45 16.75
N ASP A 15 1.45 -8.39 17.87
CA ASP A 15 1.10 -9.56 18.66
C ASP A 15 0.04 -10.45 17.98
N ASP A 16 -0.80 -9.86 17.12
CA ASP A 16 -1.85 -10.55 16.36
C ASP A 16 -2.15 -9.82 15.03
N GLU A 17 -2.96 -10.46 14.17
CA GLU A 17 -3.29 -9.96 12.83
C GLU A 17 -4.12 -8.67 12.87
N ALA A 18 -5.00 -8.51 13.87
CA ALA A 18 -5.84 -7.32 13.99
C ALA A 18 -5.01 -6.09 14.37
N THR A 19 -4.04 -6.27 15.27
CA THR A 19 -3.10 -5.25 15.71
C THR A 19 -2.14 -4.88 14.58
N ALA A 20 -1.68 -5.86 13.79
CA ALA A 20 -0.89 -5.60 12.58
C ALA A 20 -1.68 -4.73 11.59
N ALA A 21 -2.94 -5.10 11.31
CA ALA A 21 -3.81 -4.36 10.40
C ALA A 21 -4.07 -2.93 10.88
N ALA A 22 -4.36 -2.75 12.18
CA ALA A 22 -4.59 -1.43 12.77
C ALA A 22 -3.33 -0.54 12.70
N LYS A 23 -2.14 -1.08 12.97
CA LYS A 23 -0.86 -0.34 12.82
C LYS A 23 -0.62 0.11 11.39
N VAL A 24 -0.76 -0.81 10.42
CA VAL A 24 -0.59 -0.48 8.99
C VAL A 24 -1.60 0.56 8.55
N TYR A 25 -2.86 0.47 9.00
CA TYR A 25 -3.88 1.46 8.70
C TYR A 25 -3.53 2.85 9.28
N GLY A 26 -3.07 2.90 10.52
CA GLY A 26 -2.58 4.15 11.13
C GLY A 26 -1.43 4.77 10.33
N GLU A 27 -0.43 3.98 9.96
CA GLU A 27 0.67 4.46 9.12
C GLU A 27 0.21 4.99 7.76
N ILE A 28 -0.76 4.33 7.14
CA ILE A 28 -1.38 4.74 5.87
C ILE A 28 -2.09 6.10 6.05
N CYS A 29 -2.81 6.29 7.15
CA CYS A 29 -3.51 7.54 7.43
C CYS A 29 -2.58 8.70 7.78
N ASP A 30 -1.45 8.42 8.44
CA ASP A 30 -0.52 9.43 8.92
C ASP A 30 0.54 9.85 7.88
N LYS A 31 0.88 8.96 6.93
CA LYS A 31 1.83 9.30 5.86
C LYS A 31 1.18 10.25 4.87
N ASP A 32 1.89 11.27 4.40
CA ASP A 32 1.39 12.16 3.34
C ASP A 32 1.29 11.47 1.98
N ASN A 33 2.07 10.39 1.77
CA ASN A 33 2.14 9.63 0.54
C ASN A 33 2.25 8.13 0.82
N ILE A 34 1.58 7.32 0.00
CA ILE A 34 1.69 5.86 0.02
C ILE A 34 2.24 5.36 -1.31
N THR A 35 3.25 4.50 -1.23
CA THR A 35 3.78 3.80 -2.39
C THR A 35 3.14 2.42 -2.53
N PHE A 36 2.71 2.10 -3.74
CA PHE A 36 2.19 0.82 -4.17
C PHE A 36 3.12 0.20 -5.19
N THR A 37 3.19 -1.13 -5.17
CA THR A 37 3.78 -1.92 -6.23
C THR A 37 2.66 -2.43 -7.12
N VAL A 38 2.66 -2.01 -8.38
CA VAL A 38 1.68 -2.39 -9.40
C VAL A 38 2.38 -3.30 -10.40
N THR A 39 1.94 -4.54 -10.46
CA THR A 39 2.41 -5.51 -11.44
C THR A 39 1.37 -5.63 -12.56
N ALA A 40 1.81 -5.38 -13.79
CA ALA A 40 1.05 -5.51 -15.02
C ALA A 40 1.70 -6.60 -15.87
N ASP A 41 0.93 -7.61 -16.27
CA ASP A 41 1.43 -8.82 -16.92
C ASP A 41 2.56 -9.52 -16.10
N GLU A 42 3.05 -10.67 -16.55
CA GLU A 42 3.99 -11.48 -15.75
C GLU A 42 5.37 -10.82 -15.51
N ASN A 43 5.65 -9.64 -16.10
CA ASN A 43 7.01 -9.09 -16.14
C ASN A 43 7.13 -7.58 -15.89
N VAL A 44 6.05 -6.81 -15.75
CA VAL A 44 6.17 -5.35 -15.54
C VAL A 44 5.75 -5.00 -14.12
N THR A 45 6.73 -4.62 -13.29
CA THR A 45 6.46 -4.14 -11.92
C THR A 45 6.83 -2.66 -11.81
N THR A 46 5.85 -1.83 -11.46
CA THR A 46 5.99 -0.37 -11.34
C THR A 46 5.71 0.06 -9.91
N LYS A 47 6.48 1.01 -9.37
CA LYS A 47 6.18 1.65 -8.09
C LYS A 47 5.44 2.95 -8.34
N ILE A 48 4.25 3.08 -7.78
CA ILE A 48 3.39 4.27 -7.89
C ILE A 48 3.24 4.89 -6.51
N THR A 49 3.46 6.20 -6.38
CA THR A 49 3.26 6.93 -5.12
C THR A 49 2.05 7.84 -5.24
N ILE A 50 1.12 7.73 -4.30
CA ILE A 50 -0.15 8.46 -4.28
C ILE A 50 -0.22 9.28 -2.97
N PRO A 51 -0.61 10.56 -3.02
CA PRO A 51 -0.86 11.33 -1.81
C PRO A 51 -2.09 10.80 -1.05
N THR A 52 -1.99 10.71 0.27
CA THR A 52 -3.04 10.14 1.14
C THR A 52 -4.13 11.15 1.49
N ARG A 53 -3.75 12.42 1.57
CA ARG A 53 -4.67 13.55 1.69
C ARG A 53 -4.89 14.14 0.31
N THR A 54 -5.97 13.73 -0.34
CA THR A 54 -6.63 14.62 -1.31
C THR A 54 -7.25 15.76 -0.52
N SER A 55 -6.54 16.89 -0.39
CA SER A 55 -7.19 18.17 -0.10
C SER A 55 -8.34 18.31 -1.08
N THR A 56 -9.56 18.19 -0.58
CA THR A 56 -10.79 18.39 -1.34
C THR A 56 -11.10 19.88 -1.36
#